data_AF-A0A3D5MJ14-F1
#
_entry.id   AF-A0A3D5MJ14-F1
#
_cell.length_a   1.000
_cell.length_b   1.000
_cell.length_c   1.000
_cell.angle_alpha   90.00
_cell.angle_beta   90.00
_cell.angle_gamma   90.00
#
_symmetry.space_group_name_H-M   'P 1'
#
loop_
_entity.id
_entity.type
_entity.pdbx_description
1 polymer ?
#
loop_
_entity_poly.entity_id
_entity_poly.type
_entity_poly.pdbx_seq_one_letter_code
_entity_poly.pdbx_strand_id
1 'polypeptide(L)' 'SRQRANGILHSEIYAGVKVYNRVEMRKDRQTGRKITICKPPSEHKRIDVPPLAIIDRDLWNAARQR' A
#
# COMPACT_ATOMS: atom_id res chain seq x y z
N SER A 1 -0.25 -7.97 -9.05
CA SER A 1 -0.14 -6.50 -9.02
C SER A 1 -1.28 -5.83 -8.25
N ARG A 2 -2.55 -6.20 -8.50
CA ARG A 2 -3.75 -5.63 -7.84
C ARG A 2 -3.76 -5.78 -6.31
N GLN A 3 -3.41 -6.97 -5.78
CA GLN A 3 -3.34 -7.22 -4.33
C GLN A 3 -2.35 -6.32 -3.58
N ARG A 4 -1.26 -5.91 -4.23
CA ARG A 4 -0.24 -5.08 -3.58
C ARG A 4 -0.52 -3.59 -3.72
N ALA A 5 -1.40 -3.15 -4.62
CA ALA A 5 -1.66 -1.73 -4.93
C ALA A 5 -0.37 -0.90 -5.19
N ASN A 6 0.71 -1.55 -5.65
CA ASN A 6 1.99 -0.90 -5.93
C ASN A 6 2.02 -0.18 -7.29
N GLY A 7 0.86 0.01 -7.93
CA GLY A 7 0.79 0.78 -9.18
C GLY A 7 0.93 2.26 -8.87
N ILE A 8 1.57 3.03 -9.76
CA ILE A 8 1.67 4.49 -9.65
C ILE A 8 0.27 5.08 -9.39
N LEU A 9 -0.74 4.65 -10.16
CA LEU A 9 -2.13 5.09 -10.00
C LEU A 9 -2.88 4.55 -8.78
N HIS A 10 -2.33 3.55 -8.08
CA HIS A 10 -2.97 2.98 -6.89
C HIS A 10 -2.30 3.42 -5.58
N SER A 11 -1.23 4.20 -5.66
CA SER A 11 -0.52 4.67 -4.49
C SER A 11 -1.30 5.80 -3.82
N GLU A 12 -1.84 5.51 -2.65
CA GLU A 12 -2.62 6.46 -1.85
C GLU A 12 -1.77 7.65 -1.36
N ILE A 13 -0.45 7.61 -1.56
CA ILE A 13 0.46 8.72 -1.24
C ILE A 13 0.14 9.99 -2.02
N TYR A 14 -0.39 9.85 -3.25
CA TYR A 14 -0.76 10.99 -4.08
C TYR A 14 -1.85 11.84 -3.41
N ALA A 15 -2.75 11.19 -2.66
CA ALA A 15 -3.78 11.84 -1.84
C ALA A 15 -3.32 12.14 -0.40
N GLY A 16 -2.01 12.08 -0.13
CA GLY A 16 -1.45 12.35 1.19
C GLY A 16 -1.64 11.22 2.20
N VAL A 17 -1.90 9.98 1.78
CA VAL A 17 -2.06 8.84 2.69
C VAL A 17 -0.93 7.83 2.47
N LYS A 18 -0.07 7.69 3.47
CA LYS A 18 1.02 6.72 3.45
C LYS A 18 0.53 5.36 3.95
N VAL A 19 0.44 4.38 3.05
CA VAL A 19 0.10 3.00 3.40
C VAL A 19 1.33 2.11 3.35
N TYR A 20 1.62 1.43 4.46
CA TYR A 20 2.79 0.56 4.62
C TYR A 20 2.40 -0.74 5.34
N ASN A 21 3.38 -1.63 5.57
CA ASN A 21 3.15 -2.96 6.13
C ASN A 21 2.32 -3.91 5.21
N ARG A 22 2.51 -3.81 3.90
CA ARG A 22 1.77 -4.62 2.92
C ARG A 22 2.35 -6.03 2.74
N VAL A 23 3.62 -6.20 3.06
CA VAL A 23 4.37 -7.43 2.88
C VAL A 23 5.26 -7.67 4.09
N GLU A 24 5.23 -8.90 4.60
CA GLU A 24 6.17 -9.39 5.61
C GLU A 24 7.12 -10.38 4.94
N MET A 25 8.42 -10.23 5.19
CA MET A 25 9.43 -11.20 4.77
C MET A 25 9.82 -12.05 5.97
N ARG A 26 9.60 -13.37 5.88
CA ARG A 26 9.94 -14.33 6.93
C ARG A 26 10.85 -15.42 6.36
N LYS A 27 11.82 -15.87 7.15
CA LYS A 27 12.63 -17.04 6.81
C LYS A 27 11.89 -18.30 7.29
N ASP A 28 11.69 -19.24 6.38
CA ASP A 28 11.17 -20.56 6.70
C ASP A 28 12.17 -21.32 7.58
N ARG A 29 11.72 -21.83 8.73
CA ARG A 29 12.59 -22.53 9.68
C ARG A 29 12.89 -23.98 9.25
N GLN A 30 12.04 -24.59 8.43
CA GLN A 30 12.25 -25.94 7.90
C GLN A 30 13.09 -25.90 6.61
N THR A 31 12.75 -25.02 5.66
CA THR A 31 13.39 -25.03 4.33
C THR A 31 14.53 -24.03 4.20
N GLY A 32 14.69 -23.11 5.15
CA GLY A 32 15.68 -22.03 5.11
C GLY A 32 15.41 -20.95 4.06
N ARG A 33 14.36 -21.10 3.24
CA ARG A 33 14.01 -20.19 2.14
C ARG A 33 13.35 -18.92 2.68
N LYS A 34 13.53 -17.81 1.95
CA LYS A 34 12.82 -16.57 2.24
C LYS A 34 11.40 -16.66 1.67
N ILE A 35 10.40 -16.54 2.55
CA ILE A 35 8.99 -16.49 2.19
C ILE A 35 8.54 -15.03 2.25
N THR A 36 7.85 -14.59 1.20
CA THR A 36 7.24 -13.27 1.12
C THR A 36 5.73 -13.41 1.33
N ILE A 37 5.24 -12.97 2.47
CA ILE A 37 3.82 -13.08 2.86
C ILE A 37 3.15 -11.73 2.57
N CYS A 38 2.12 -11.74 1.72
CA CYS A 38 1.30 -10.54 1.49
C CYS A 38 0.29 -10.43 2.64
N LYS A 39 0.34 -9.32 3.38
CA LYS A 39 -0.57 -9.07 4.50
C LYS A 39 -1.96 -8.69 4.00
N PRO A 40 -3.04 -9.11 4.68
CA PRO A 40 -4.39 -8.68 4.34
C PRO A 40 -4.53 -7.15 4.52
N PRO A 41 -5.46 -6.50 3.81
CA PRO A 41 -5.67 -5.03 3.89
C PRO A 41 -5.95 -4.51 5.30
N SER A 42 -6.47 -5.36 6.19
CA SER A 42 -6.74 -5.04 7.59
C SER A 42 -5.47 -4.81 8.42
N GLU A 43 -4.34 -5.43 8.03
CA GLU A 43 -3.04 -5.26 8.68
C GLU A 43 -2.20 -4.14 8.05
N HIS A 44 -2.70 -3.52 6.96
CA HIS A 44 -2.01 -2.40 6.32
C HIS A 44 -2.14 -1.18 7.22
N LYS A 45 -0.99 -0.61 7.59
CA LYS A 45 -0.97 0.61 8.41
C LYS A 45 -1.12 1.80 7.50
N ARG A 46 -2.04 2.71 7.84
CA ARG A 46 -2.31 3.95 7.11
C ARG A 46 -1.96 5.13 8.02
N ILE A 47 -1.20 6.08 7.49
CA ILE A 47 -0.88 7.34 8.16
C ILE A 47 -1.25 8.47 7.21
N ASP A 48 -2.01 9.44 7.71
CA ASP A 48 -2.25 10.70 7.00
C ASP A 48 -0.98 11.55 7.05
N VAL A 49 -0.48 11.89 5.86
CA VAL A 49 0.66 12.80 5.65
C VAL A 49 0.23 13.88 4.64
N PRO A 50 -0.63 14.83 5.05
CA PRO A 50 -1.13 15.90 4.18
C PRO A 50 -0.04 16.71 3.45
N PRO A 51 1.14 16.99 4.05
CA PRO A 51 2.21 17.72 3.37
C PRO A 51 2.80 17.00 2.14
N LEU A 52 2.57 15.70 2.00
CA LEU A 52 3.05 14.91 0.85
C LEU A 52 1.96 14.68 -0.20
N ALA A 53 0.77 15.27 -0.02
CA ALA A 53 -0.28 15.21 -1.04
C ALA A 53 0.17 15.98 -2.28
N ILE A 54 0.14 15.32 -3.43
CA ILE A 54 0.48 15.90 -4.74
C ILE A 54 -0.79 16.34 -5.47
N ILE A 55 -1.90 15.65 -5.23
CA ILE A 55 -3.20 15.92 -5.82
C ILE A 55 -4.26 16.06 -4.74
N ASP A 56 -5.31 16.80 -5.07
CA ASP A 56 -6.46 16.95 -4.20
C ASP A 56 -7.17 15.60 -3.97
N ARG A 57 -7.70 15.41 -2.75
CA ARG A 57 -8.32 14.15 -2.33
C ARG A 57 -9.61 13.85 -3.09
N ASP A 58 -10.37 14.88 -3.48
CA ASP A 58 -11.59 14.72 -4.25
C ASP A 58 -11.29 14.31 -5.69
N LEU A 59 -10.24 14.89 -6.29
CA LEU A 59 -9.76 14.49 -7.61
C LEU A 59 -9.27 13.03 -7.62
N TRP A 60 -8.53 12.63 -6.58
CA TRP A 60 -8.09 11.24 -6.43
C TRP A 60 -9.25 10.25 -6.30
N ASN A 61 -10.26 10.59 -5.50
CA ASN A 61 -11.44 9.75 -5.33
C ASN A 61 -12.21 9.58 -6.64
N ALA A 62 -12.38 10.66 -7.42
CA ALA A 62 -13.03 10.61 -8.73
C ALA A 62 -12.25 9.73 -9.73
N ALA A 63 -10.91 9.80 -9.73
CA ALA A 63 -10.07 8.97 -10.60
C ALA A 63 -10.15 7.48 -10.25
N ARG A 64 -10.38 7.13 -8.98
CA ARG A 64 -10.54 5.73 -8.53
C ARG A 64 -11.91 5.12 -8.86
N GLN A 65 -12.91 5.93 -9.16
CA GLN A 65 -14.27 5.48 -9.48
C GLN A 65 -14.47 5.16 -10.97
N ARG A 66 -13.51 5.51 -11.82
CA ARG A 66 -13.49 5.19 -13.26
C ARG A 66 -12.68 3.93 -13.52
#